data_AF-A0A094LB26-F1
#
_entry.id   AF-A0A094LB26-F1
#
_cell.length_a   1.000
_cell.length_b   1.000
_cell.length_c   1.000
_cell.angle_alpha   90.00
_cell.angle_beta   90.00
_cell.angle_gamma   90.00
#
_symmetry.space_group_name_H-M   'P 1'
#
loop_
_entity.id
_entity.type
_entity.pdbx_description
1 polymer ?
#
loop_
_entity_poly.entity_id
_entity_poly.type
_entity_poly.pdbx_seq_one_letter_code
_entity_poly.pdbx_strand_id
1 'polypeptide(L)'
;DQQLARQLMRLRSDINKLKIEQTCHLHQRMLNDATYELEERDELSDLFCDFPLMSSFSLSTPLKLIGVTKMNINSRRFSLC
;
A
#
# COMPACT_ATOMS: atom_id res chain seq x y z
N ASP A 1 27.86 47.65 -23.31
CA ASP A 1 26.69 46.84 -22.89
C ASP A 1 26.57 45.42 -23.47
N GLN A 2 27.01 45.14 -24.71
CA GLN A 2 26.77 43.81 -25.33
C GLN A 2 27.42 42.61 -24.61
N GLN A 3 28.57 42.81 -23.94
CA GLN A 3 29.21 41.73 -23.18
C GLN A 3 28.42 41.34 -21.94
N LEU A 4 27.85 42.31 -21.23
CA LEU A 4 27.01 42.07 -20.06
C LEU A 4 25.76 41.26 -20.43
N ALA A 5 25.08 41.65 -21.52
CA ALA A 5 23.92 40.91 -22.03
C ALA A 5 24.25 39.44 -22.35
N ARG A 6 25.42 39.17 -22.95
CA ARG A 6 25.86 37.79 -23.21
C ARG A 6 26.11 36.99 -21.93
N GLN A 7 26.71 37.61 -20.91
CA GLN A 7 26.93 36.96 -19.62
C GLN A 7 25.60 36.64 -18.92
N LEU A 8 24.66 37.59 -18.92
CA LEU A 8 23.33 37.39 -18.35
C LEU A 8 22.55 36.28 -19.06
N MET A 9 22.63 36.19 -20.39
CA MET A 9 21.99 35.11 -21.14
C MET A 9 22.56 33.74 -20.81
N ARG A 10 23.89 33.63 -20.65
CA ARG A 10 24.55 32.38 -20.19
C ARG A 10 24.10 32.00 -18.79
N LEU A 11 24.19 32.94 -17.86
CA LEU A 11 23.76 32.73 -16.47
C LEU A 11 22.30 32.30 -16.38
N ARG A 12 21.40 32.91 -17.15
CA ARG A 12 19.99 32.51 -17.22
C ARG A 12 19.83 31.06 -17.68
N SER A 13 20.61 30.64 -18.68
CA SER A 13 20.59 29.25 -19.18
C SER A 13 21.07 28.27 -18.11
N ASP A 14 22.16 28.61 -17.41
CA ASP A 14 22.74 27.78 -16.36
C ASP A 14 21.78 27.63 -15.18
N ILE A 15 21.16 28.73 -14.75
CA ILE A 15 20.10 28.71 -13.72
C ILE A 15 18.94 27.83 -14.16
N ASN A 16 18.49 27.93 -15.42
CA ASN A 16 17.37 27.12 -15.89
C ASN A 16 17.72 25.63 -15.90
N LYS A 17 18.94 25.26 -16.32
CA LYS A 17 19.43 23.89 -16.26
C LYS A 17 19.43 23.36 -14.83
N LEU A 18 19.96 24.13 -13.88
CA LEU A 18 19.98 23.75 -12.47
C LEU A 18 18.57 23.59 -11.87
N LYS A 19 17.62 24.46 -12.25
CA LYS A 19 16.21 24.32 -11.81
C LYS A 19 15.56 23.04 -12.33
N ILE A 20 15.83 22.69 -13.58
CA ILE A 20 15.32 21.43 -14.17
C ILE A 20 15.90 20.24 -13.42
N GLU A 21 17.21 20.22 -13.21
CA GLU A 21 17.90 19.15 -12.48
C GLU A 21 17.36 18.98 -11.05
N GLN A 22 17.19 20.09 -10.32
CA GLN A 22 16.57 20.08 -9.00
C GLN A 22 15.16 19.49 -9.02
N THR A 23 14.33 19.89 -10.01
CA THR A 23 12.95 19.40 -10.14
C THR A 23 12.93 17.91 -10.47
N CYS A 24 13.84 17.43 -11.32
CA CYS A 24 14.00 16.01 -11.61
C CYS A 24 14.39 15.21 -10.37
N HIS A 25 15.34 15.70 -9.56
CA HIS A 25 15.71 15.05 -8.31
C HIS A 25 14.56 14.98 -7.31
N LEU A 26 13.79 16.07 -7.17
CA LEU A 26 12.59 16.08 -6.32
C LEU A 26 11.57 15.05 -6.82
N HIS A 27 11.30 15.02 -8.12
CA HIS A 27 10.37 14.07 -8.70
C HIS A 27 10.82 12.62 -8.48
N GLN A 28 12.10 12.33 -8.68
CA GLN A 28 12.65 11.00 -8.42
C GLN A 28 12.50 10.59 -6.96
N ARG A 29 12.74 11.52 -6.02
CA ARG A 29 12.50 11.24 -4.60
C ARG A 29 11.03 10.88 -4.33
N MET A 30 10.09 11.64 -4.88
CA MET A 30 8.66 11.34 -4.72
C MET A 30 8.28 9.97 -5.29
N LEU A 31 8.86 9.58 -6.42
CA LEU A 31 8.63 8.25 -7.00
C LEU A 31 9.20 7.16 -6.10
N ASN A 32 10.43 7.34 -5.60
CA ASN A 32 11.04 6.37 -4.69
C ASN A 32 10.23 6.22 -3.40
N ASP A 33 9.77 7.33 -2.82
CA ASP A 33 8.92 7.31 -1.62
C ASP A 33 7.62 6.52 -1.91
N ALA A 34 6.98 6.77 -3.06
CA ALA A 34 5.78 6.03 -3.46
C ALA A 34 6.04 4.54 -3.73
N THR A 35 7.19 4.19 -4.31
CA THR A 35 7.60 2.80 -4.54
C THR A 35 7.84 2.08 -3.21
N TYR A 36 8.55 2.71 -2.28
CA TYR A 36 8.83 2.15 -0.96
C TYR A 36 7.55 1.85 -0.17
N GLU A 37 6.59 2.77 -0.15
CA GLU A 37 5.29 2.56 0.51
C GLU A 37 4.48 1.41 -0.11
N LEU A 38 4.66 1.14 -1.41
CA LEU A 38 4.03 0.00 -2.07
C LEU A 38 4.73 -1.31 -1.71
N GLU A 39 6.06 -1.31 -1.64
CA GLU A 39 6.86 -2.47 -1.22
C GLU A 39 6.54 -2.87 0.23
N GLU A 40 6.48 -1.92 1.17
CA GLU A 40 6.10 -2.21 2.57
C GLU A 40 4.71 -2.85 2.67
N ARG A 41 3.76 -2.39 1.84
CA ARG A 41 2.40 -2.96 1.79
C ARG A 41 2.38 -4.39 1.26
N ASP A 42 3.21 -4.69 0.27
CA ASP A 42 3.32 -6.02 -0.33
C ASP A 42 3.96 -7.00 0.68
N GLU A 43 5.05 -6.61 1.33
CA GLU A 43 5.71 -7.39 2.38
C GLU A 43 4.76 -7.68 3.57
N LEU A 44 3.96 -6.70 3.97
CA LEU A 44 2.92 -6.89 4.98
C LEU A 44 1.85 -7.87 4.50
N SER A 45 1.39 -7.75 3.25
CA SER A 45 0.37 -8.63 2.69
C SER A 45 0.84 -10.09 2.65
N ASP A 46 2.08 -10.35 2.25
CA ASP A 46 2.66 -11.69 2.25
C ASP A 46 2.75 -12.28 3.66
N LEU A 47 3.18 -11.48 4.65
CA LEU A 47 3.23 -11.90 6.05
C LEU A 47 1.84 -12.24 6.62
N PHE A 48 0.79 -11.54 6.19
CA PHE A 48 -0.59 -11.82 6.61
C PHE A 48 -1.27 -12.94 5.81
N CYS A 49 -0.75 -13.31 4.65
CA CYS A 49 -1.25 -14.43 3.83
C CYS A 49 -0.77 -15.80 4.36
N ASP A 50 0.37 -15.86 5.04
CA ASP A 50 0.89 -17.09 5.65
C ASP A 50 0.23 -17.46 6.98
N PHE A 51 -0.58 -16.56 7.56
CA PHE A 51 -1.45 -16.94 8.66
C PHE A 51 -2.72 -17.55 8.08
N PRO A 52 -3.08 -18.81 8.39
CA PRO A 52 -4.40 -19.24 8.07
C PRO A 52 -5.34 -18.27 8.79
N LEU A 53 -6.24 -17.61 8.06
CA LEU A 53 -7.46 -17.03 8.61
C LEU A 53 -8.36 -18.15 9.20
N MET A 54 -7.80 -19.03 10.03
CA MET A 54 -8.48 -20.09 10.77
C MET A 54 -9.14 -19.54 12.03
N SER A 55 -9.11 -18.23 12.28
CA SER A 55 -9.87 -17.64 13.40
C SER A 55 -11.17 -16.95 12.99
N SER A 56 -11.43 -16.71 11.70
CA SER A 56 -12.74 -16.22 11.22
C SER A 56 -13.76 -17.34 11.00
N PHE A 57 -13.31 -18.61 11.01
CA PHE A 57 -14.19 -19.79 11.14
C PHE A 57 -14.33 -20.28 12.58
N SER A 58 -14.17 -19.41 13.58
CA SER A 58 -14.77 -19.68 14.90
C SER A 58 -16.30 -19.57 14.75
N LEU A 59 -16.89 -20.64 14.19
CA LEU A 59 -18.32 -20.81 14.08
C LEU A 59 -18.94 -20.65 15.48
N SER A 60 -19.60 -19.50 15.64
CA SER A 60 -20.76 -19.26 16.49
C SER A 60 -20.69 -19.82 17.92
N THR A 61 -20.06 -19.04 18.81
CA THR A 61 -20.35 -19.06 20.25
C THR A 61 -21.85 -19.03 20.63
N PRO A 62 -22.81 -18.45 19.87
CA PRO A 62 -24.22 -18.46 20.26
C PRO A 62 -24.87 -19.85 20.28
N LEU A 63 -24.47 -20.76 19.37
CA LEU A 63 -25.15 -22.05 19.19
C LEU A 63 -24.78 -23.05 20.29
N LYS A 64 -23.53 -23.01 20.75
CA LYS A 64 -23.04 -23.85 21.85
C LYS A 64 -23.79 -23.59 23.17
N LEU A 65 -24.20 -22.35 23.42
CA LEU A 65 -24.90 -21.98 24.66
C LEU A 65 -26.31 -22.60 24.75
N ILE A 66 -26.91 -22.93 23.61
CA ILE A 66 -28.28 -23.49 23.52
C ILE A 66 -28.24 -25.01 23.22
N GLY A 67 -27.05 -25.63 23.27
CA GLY A 67 -26.89 -27.08 23.06
C GLY A 67 -27.13 -27.55 21.62
N VAL A 68 -27.05 -26.64 20.64
CA VAL A 68 -27.20 -26.96 19.21
C VAL A 68 -25.85 -26.98 18.49
N THR A 69 -25.64 -27.97 17.62
CA THR A 69 -24.43 -28.11 16.80
C THR A 69 -24.59 -27.39 15.46
N LYS A 70 -23.58 -27.50 14.57
CA LYS A 70 -23.65 -26.98 13.20
C LYS A 70 -24.90 -27.48 12.46
N MET A 71 -25.56 -26.59 11.73
CA MET A 71 -26.71 -26.92 10.88
C MET A 71 -26.28 -27.83 9.73
N ASN A 72 -27.03 -28.91 9.50
CA ASN A 72 -26.92 -29.68 8.27
C ASN A 72 -27.70 -28.96 7.16
N ILE A 73 -27.00 -28.53 6.10
CA ILE A 73 -27.59 -27.73 5.01
C ILE A 73 -28.53 -28.56 4.12
N ASN A 74 -28.22 -29.85 3.93
CA ASN A 74 -29.01 -30.75 3.10
C ASN A 74 -30.36 -31.07 3.74
N SER A 75 -30.40 -31.18 5.07
CA SER A 75 -31.63 -31.45 5.82
C SER A 75 -32.25 -30.21 6.48
N ARG A 76 -31.60 -29.04 6.37
CA ARG A 76 -31.98 -27.76 6.99
C ARG A 76 -32.34 -27.90 8.48
N ARG A 77 -31.59 -28.74 9.21
CA ARG A 77 -31.84 -29.03 10.62
C ARG A 77 -30.57 -28.87 11.45
N PHE A 78 -30.74 -28.37 12.68
CA PHE A 78 -29.72 -28.40 13.72
C PHE A 78 -29.79 -29.75 14.46
N SER A 79 -28.64 -30.30 14.84
CA SER A 79 -28.56 -31.45 15.75
C SER A 79 -28.33 -30.94 17.17
N LEU A 80 -28.86 -31.66 18.15
CA LEU A 80 -28.56 -31.43 19.57
C LEU A 80 -27.37 -32.33 19.96
N CYS A 81 -26.46 -31.81 20.77
CA CYS A 81 -25.36 -32.56 21.37
C CYS A 81 -25.77 -33.17 22.71
#